data_AF-A0A2H9NAQ6-F1
#
_entry.id   AF-A0A2H9NAQ6-F1
#
_cell.length_a   1.000
_cell.length_b   1.000
_cell.length_c   1.000
_cell.angle_alpha   90.00
_cell.angle_beta   90.00
_cell.angle_gamma   90.00
#
_symmetry.space_group_name_H-M   'P 1'
#
loop_
_entity.id
_entity.type
_entity.pdbx_description
1 polymer ?
#
loop_
_entity_poly.entity_id
_entity_poly.type
_entity_poly.pdbx_seq_one_letter_code
_entity_poly.pdbx_strand_id
1 'polypeptide(L)' 'ELQRDPRYKDPLWQREIKTFMKIRKKAEQEAFSRYGLTYIVDEYLPAKLEETK' A
#
# COMPACT_ATOMS: atom_id res chain seq x y z
N GLU A 1 2.27 13.37 -12.05
CA GLU A 1 2.41 12.57 -13.28
C GLU A 1 1.53 11.33 -13.25
N LEU A 2 1.70 10.40 -12.30
CA LEU A 2 0.86 9.20 -12.18
C LEU A 2 -0.65 9.46 -12.13
N GLN A 3 -1.09 10.54 -11.48
CA GLN A 3 -2.51 10.90 -11.42
C GLN A 3 -3.15 11.13 -12.80
N ARG A 4 -2.36 11.58 -13.78
CA ARG A 4 -2.82 11.87 -15.15
C ARG A 4 -2.57 10.71 -16.12
N ASP A 5 -1.85 9.69 -15.68
CA ASP A 5 -1.47 8.55 -16.50
C ASP A 5 -2.67 7.62 -16.74
N PRO A 6 -3.00 7.28 -18.00
CA PRO A 6 -4.14 6.42 -18.31
C PRO A 6 -4.16 5.06 -17.61
N ARG A 7 -3.00 4.51 -17.24
CA ARG A 7 -2.88 3.21 -16.55
C ARG A 7 -3.39 3.24 -15.11
N TYR A 8 -3.47 4.43 -14.50
CA TYR A 8 -3.87 4.64 -13.11
C TYR A 8 -5.24 5.31 -12.99
N LYS A 9 -6.09 5.21 -14.02
CA LYS A 9 -7.43 5.83 -14.03
C LYS A 9 -8.43 5.15 -13.09
N ASP A 10 -8.17 3.91 -12.68
CA ASP A 10 -9.04 3.18 -11.75
C ASP A 10 -9.26 3.98 -10.45
N PRO A 11 -10.50 4.02 -9.91
CA PRO A 11 -10.79 4.66 -8.63
C PRO A 11 -9.84 4.28 -7.49
N LEU A 12 -9.41 3.01 -7.43
CA LEU A 12 -8.47 2.53 -6.41
C LEU A 12 -7.14 3.30 -6.50
N TRP A 13 -6.55 3.35 -7.69
CA TRP A 13 -5.27 4.03 -7.91
C TRP A 13 -5.37 5.53 -7.66
N GLN A 14 -6.45 6.17 -8.12
CA GLN A 14 -6.67 7.60 -7.89
C GLN A 14 -6.81 7.93 -6.40
N ARG A 15 -7.44 7.06 -5.61
CA ARG A 15 -7.53 7.19 -4.15
C ARG A 15 -6.14 7.14 -3.52
N GLU A 16 -5.36 6.10 -3.79
CA GLU A 16 -4.04 5.92 -3.17
C GLU A 16 -3.05 7.03 -3.56
N ILE A 17 -3.05 7.46 -4.82
CA ILE A 17 -2.22 8.58 -5.27
C ILE A 17 -2.60 9.87 -4.52
N LYS A 18 -3.89 10.17 -4.33
CA LYS A 18 -4.33 11.34 -3.56
C LYS A 18 -3.92 11.24 -2.09
N THR A 19 -4.05 10.07 -1.48
CA THR A 19 -3.60 9.82 -0.10
C THR A 19 -2.11 10.08 0.06
N PHE A 20 -1.29 9.55 -0.86
CA PHE A 20 0.14 9.81 -0.87
C PHE A 20 0.45 11.31 -1.01
N MET A 21 -0.22 12.02 -1.91
CA MET A 21 0.00 13.46 -2.10
C MET A 21 -0.38 14.31 -0.88
N LYS A 22 -1.33 13.83 -0.05
CA LYS A 22 -1.71 14.44 1.23
C LYS A 22 -0.67 14.18 2.33
N ILE A 23 -0.21 12.94 2.47
CA ILE A 23 0.71 12.54 3.56
C ILE A 23 2.16 12.95 3.26
N ARG A 24 2.58 12.83 2.00
CA ARG A 24 3.94 13.11 1.50
C ARG A 24 5.06 12.37 2.25
N LYS A 25 4.78 11.15 2.72
CA LYS A 25 5.75 10.26 3.35
C LYS A 25 5.76 8.91 2.63
N LYS A 26 6.93 8.29 2.58
CA LYS A 26 7.14 6.95 2.04
C LYS A 26 7.42 5.98 3.20
N ALA A 27 7.13 4.71 2.99
CA ALA A 27 7.51 3.61 3.86
C ALA A 27 8.17 2.52 3.01
N GLU A 28 9.20 1.89 3.54
CA GLU A 28 9.89 0.77 2.92
C GLU A 28 9.22 -0.55 3.35
N GLN A 29 9.24 -1.57 2.48
CA GLN A 29 8.70 -2.89 2.83
C GLN A 29 9.49 -3.52 3.99
N GLU A 30 10.80 -3.28 4.06
CA GLU A 30 11.66 -3.73 5.15
C GLU A 30 11.25 -3.12 6.51
N ALA A 31 10.48 -2.02 6.54
CA ALA A 31 9.99 -1.43 7.79
C ALA A 31 9.08 -2.38 8.58
N PHE A 32 8.50 -3.40 7.95
CA PHE A 32 7.77 -4.46 8.65
C PHE A 32 8.64 -5.27 9.61
N SER A 33 9.96 -5.33 9.40
CA SER A 33 10.90 -5.99 10.32
C SER A 33 10.87 -5.43 11.74
N ARG A 34 10.39 -4.18 11.91
CA ARG A 34 10.12 -3.59 13.23
C ARG A 34 9.14 -4.42 14.08
N TYR A 35 8.24 -5.16 13.43
CA TYR A 35 7.23 -5.99 14.07
C TYR A 35 7.63 -7.48 14.16
N GLY A 36 8.85 -7.81 13.76
CA GLY A 36 9.37 -9.18 13.68
C GLY A 36 9.66 -9.61 12.25
N LEU A 37 10.65 -10.47 12.07
CA LEU A 37 11.13 -10.89 10.75
C LEU A 37 10.07 -11.66 9.94
N THR A 38 9.15 -12.35 10.62
CA THR A 38 8.09 -13.16 9.98
C THR A 38 6.74 -12.43 9.87
N TYR A 39 6.64 -11.19 10.38
CA TYR A 39 5.38 -10.44 10.47
C TYR A 39 4.63 -10.31 9.14
N ILE A 40 5.36 -10.15 8.03
CA ILE A 40 4.75 -10.03 6.70
C ILE A 40 3.94 -11.29 6.36
N VAL A 41 4.51 -12.47 6.65
CA VAL A 41 3.95 -13.77 6.29
C VAL A 41 2.85 -14.17 7.25
N ASP A 42 3.09 -13.97 8.55
CA ASP A 42 2.21 -14.50 9.60
C ASP A 42 0.97 -13.61 9.83
N GLU A 43 1.11 -12.30 9.66
CA GLU A 43 0.06 -11.32 10.05
C GLU A 43 -0.42 -10.46 8.89
N TYR A 44 0.49 -9.73 8.23
CA TYR A 44 0.10 -8.69 7.29
C TYR A 44 -0.55 -9.25 6.01
N LEU A 45 0.08 -10.24 5.36
CA LEU A 45 -0.44 -10.81 4.12
C LEU A 45 -1.77 -11.56 4.33
N PRO A 46 -1.93 -12.45 5.34
CA PRO A 46 -3.20 -13.10 5.60
C PRO A 46 -4.33 -12.09 5.82
N ALA A 47 -4.11 -11.07 6.64
CA ALA A 47 -5.10 -10.03 6.90
C ALA A 47 -5.50 -9.26 5.63
N LYS A 48 -4.52 -8.90 4.78
CA LYS A 48 -4.80 -8.19 3.52
C LYS A 48 -5.51 -9.01 2.46
N LEU A 49 -5.22 -10.30 2.38
CA LEU A 49 -5.93 -11.17 1.45
C LEU A 49 -7.38 -11.39 1.88
N GLU A 50 -7.66 -11.43 3.19
CA GLU A 50 -9.03 -11.51 3.71
C GLU A 50 -9.86 -10.27 3.35
N GLU A 51 -9.27 -9.06 3.41
CA GLU A 51 -9.93 -7.80 2.99
C GLU A 51 -10.32 -7.79 1.50
N THR A 52 -9.74 -8.67 0.69
CA THR A 52 -9.97 -8.72 -0.77
C THR A 52 -11.01 -9.79 -1.17
N LYS A 53 -11.44 -10.64 -0.22
CA LYS A 53 -12.56 -11.56 -0.44
C LYS A 53 -13.89 -10.82 -0.49
#